data_AF-A0A5R9GM58-F1
#
_entry.id   AF-A0A5R9GM58-F1
#
_cell.length_a   1.000
_cell.length_b   1.000
_cell.length_c   1.000
_cell.angle_alpha   90.00
_cell.angle_beta   90.00
_cell.angle_gamma   90.00
#
_symmetry.space_group_name_H-M   'P 1'
#
loop_
_entity.id
_entity.type
_entity.pdbx_description
1 polymer ?
#
loop_
_entity_poly.entity_id
_entity_poly.type
_entity_poly.pdbx_seq_one_letter_code
_entity_poly.pdbx_strand_id
1 'polypeptide(L)'
;MMARKGQVVDFILNDHTHVTWIIVGMFALGILVSLIQTMKLTGEWFRLYKLESVVMDKGLVTLSLSSHKHTVERFLIALQRITAVNGHPDLETLVDVEFASQHRISQFVSLLGNLMITLGLIGTVLGMTMTMNGLHSALGELGVNQELLLAGLRTAMNGMGTAFYTTLMGAVLGGILLRVFAWITDGSINGLQDLLLRTCIVHAAADLKADQTRDLRLMEAQVDQLEQRFRLLNLAMQASREEMHYLRDEACLMHTEMLAMAEGNPVRKIATEHARYALSVRPGFFKRLFRE
;
A
#
# COMPACT_ATOMS: atom_id res chain seq x y z
N MET A 1 14.88 -29.39 -50.00
CA MET A 1 15.18 -28.57 -48.81
C MET A 1 14.46 -29.04 -47.53
N MET A 2 14.01 -30.31 -47.43
CA MET A 2 13.30 -30.85 -46.24
C MET A 2 14.11 -31.88 -45.42
N ALA A 3 15.28 -32.34 -45.88
CA ALA A 3 16.06 -33.39 -45.20
C ALA A 3 16.84 -32.92 -43.94
N ARG A 4 16.97 -31.61 -43.71
CA ARG A 4 17.74 -31.06 -42.58
C ARG A 4 16.94 -30.90 -41.28
N LYS A 5 15.59 -30.88 -41.37
CA LYS A 5 14.72 -30.72 -40.19
C LYS A 5 14.63 -31.99 -39.34
N GLY A 6 14.84 -33.18 -39.93
CA GLY A 6 14.83 -34.45 -39.20
C GLY A 6 16.01 -34.59 -38.22
N GLN A 7 17.21 -34.15 -38.61
CA GLN A 7 18.42 -34.36 -37.80
C GLN A 7 18.45 -33.57 -36.49
N VAL A 8 17.95 -32.33 -36.46
CA VAL A 8 17.95 -31.52 -35.22
C VAL A 8 16.90 -32.02 -34.24
N VAL A 9 15.74 -32.43 -34.73
CA VAL A 9 14.64 -32.96 -33.90
C VAL A 9 15.00 -34.35 -33.37
N ASP A 10 15.61 -35.23 -34.18
CA ASP A 10 16.14 -36.52 -33.72
C ASP A 10 17.24 -36.37 -32.67
N PHE A 11 18.07 -35.33 -32.77
CA PHE A 11 19.14 -35.07 -31.80
C PHE A 11 18.58 -34.58 -30.46
N ILE A 12 17.51 -33.78 -30.49
CA ILE A 12 16.78 -33.33 -29.28
C ILE A 12 16.00 -34.49 -28.64
N LEU A 13 15.44 -35.39 -29.45
CA LEU A 13 14.69 -36.57 -28.97
C LEU A 13 15.60 -37.66 -28.39
N ASN A 14 16.83 -37.81 -28.92
CA ASN A 14 17.81 -38.80 -28.45
C ASN A 14 18.84 -38.25 -27.44
N ASP A 15 18.63 -37.03 -26.91
CA ASP A 15 19.53 -36.46 -25.91
C ASP A 15 19.32 -37.13 -24.53
N HIS A 16 20.14 -38.13 -24.23
CA HIS A 16 20.13 -38.87 -22.96
C HIS A 16 20.36 -37.99 -21.72
N THR A 17 20.85 -36.76 -21.87
CA THR A 17 21.14 -35.87 -20.73
C THR A 17 19.89 -35.24 -20.11
N HIS A 18 18.75 -35.24 -20.82
CA HIS A 18 17.52 -34.52 -20.47
C HIS A 18 17.66 -32.99 -20.30
N VAL A 19 18.88 -32.44 -20.40
CA VAL A 19 19.15 -31.01 -20.18
C VAL A 19 18.51 -30.16 -21.26
N THR A 20 18.56 -30.58 -22.52
CA THR A 20 17.94 -29.85 -23.64
C THR A 20 16.42 -29.71 -23.46
N TRP A 21 15.74 -30.74 -22.93
CA TRP A 21 14.31 -30.66 -22.61
C TRP A 21 14.00 -29.67 -21.51
N ILE A 22 14.87 -29.57 -20.49
CA ILE A 22 14.76 -28.59 -19.42
C ILE A 22 14.93 -27.17 -19.99
N ILE A 23 15.92 -26.94 -20.86
CA ILE A 23 16.15 -25.64 -21.53
C ILE A 23 14.90 -25.23 -22.33
N VAL A 24 14.37 -26.14 -23.15
CA VAL A 24 13.19 -25.87 -23.98
C VAL A 24 11.94 -25.63 -23.13
N GLY A 25 11.72 -26.44 -22.08
CA GLY A 25 10.60 -26.27 -21.16
C GLY A 25 10.64 -24.94 -20.41
N MET A 26 11.82 -24.59 -19.87
CA MET A 26 12.03 -23.31 -19.19
C MET A 26 11.85 -22.12 -20.14
N PHE A 27 12.31 -22.25 -21.39
CA PHE A 27 12.11 -21.23 -22.41
C PHE A 27 10.63 -21.05 -22.79
N ALA A 28 9.91 -22.16 -23.01
CA ALA A 28 8.49 -22.12 -23.33
C ALA A 28 7.69 -21.47 -22.19
N LEU A 29 8.02 -21.78 -20.93
CA LEU A 29 7.45 -21.13 -19.76
C LEU A 29 7.76 -19.63 -19.75
N GLY A 30 9.02 -19.25 -19.99
CA GLY A 30 9.46 -17.85 -20.05
C GLY A 30 8.68 -17.05 -21.11
N ILE A 31 8.57 -17.58 -22.34
CA ILE A 31 7.76 -16.96 -23.40
C ILE A 31 6.31 -16.82 -22.97
N LEU A 32 5.71 -17.88 -22.42
CA LEU A 32 4.30 -17.87 -22.05
C LEU A 32 4.02 -16.81 -20.98
N VAL A 33 4.88 -16.70 -19.98
CA VAL A 33 4.80 -15.65 -18.96
C VAL A 33 4.96 -14.26 -19.59
N SER A 34 5.97 -14.06 -20.44
CA SER A 34 6.17 -12.78 -21.14
C SER A 34 4.96 -12.40 -21.99
N LEU A 35 4.40 -13.34 -22.74
CA LEU A 35 3.27 -13.09 -23.63
C LEU A 35 2.01 -12.73 -22.85
N ILE A 36 1.72 -13.45 -21.76
CA ILE A 36 0.61 -13.11 -20.85
C ILE A 36 0.83 -11.72 -20.25
N GLN A 37 2.05 -11.38 -19.85
CA GLN A 37 2.36 -10.09 -19.27
C GLN A 37 2.19 -8.96 -20.30
N THR A 38 2.72 -9.12 -21.51
CA THR A 38 2.52 -8.17 -22.61
C THR A 38 1.05 -7.99 -22.94
N MET A 39 0.26 -9.07 -23.06
CA MET A 39 -1.18 -8.97 -23.30
C MET A 39 -1.92 -8.20 -22.20
N LYS A 40 -1.57 -8.43 -20.93
CA LYS A 40 -2.13 -7.67 -19.80
C LYS A 40 -1.77 -6.19 -19.89
N LEU A 41 -0.49 -5.87 -20.14
CA LEU A 41 0.00 -4.50 -20.30
C LEU A 41 -0.68 -3.78 -21.46
N THR A 42 -0.83 -4.43 -22.62
CA THR A 42 -1.56 -3.87 -23.77
C THR A 42 -3.03 -3.59 -23.40
N GLY A 43 -3.66 -4.46 -22.62
CA GLY A 43 -5.01 -4.24 -22.10
C GLY A 43 -5.09 -3.03 -21.16
N GLU A 44 -4.13 -2.87 -20.25
CA GLU A 44 -4.05 -1.69 -19.36
C GLU A 44 -3.82 -0.40 -20.16
N TRP A 45 -2.95 -0.42 -21.18
CA TRP A 45 -2.69 0.71 -22.08
C TRP A 45 -3.96 1.20 -22.77
N PHE A 46 -4.75 0.30 -23.36
CA PHE A 46 -6.01 0.67 -24.02
C PHE A 46 -7.02 1.27 -23.04
N ARG A 47 -7.08 0.76 -21.81
CA ARG A 47 -7.96 1.28 -20.77
C ARG A 47 -7.51 2.65 -20.30
N LEU A 48 -6.21 2.84 -20.09
CA LEU A 48 -5.64 4.12 -19.69
C LEU A 48 -5.96 5.20 -20.72
N TYR A 49 -5.81 4.91 -22.02
CA TYR A 49 -6.21 5.84 -23.08
C TYR A 49 -7.70 6.19 -23.06
N LYS A 50 -8.56 5.18 -22.83
CA LYS A 50 -10.01 5.41 -22.71
C LYS A 50 -10.35 6.21 -21.45
N LEU A 51 -9.58 6.04 -20.40
CA LEU A 51 -9.83 6.68 -19.11
C LEU A 51 -9.30 8.11 -19.10
N GLU A 52 -8.15 8.35 -19.73
CA GLU A 52 -7.59 9.68 -19.99
C GLU A 52 -8.62 10.57 -20.68
N SER A 53 -9.29 10.10 -21.75
CA SER A 53 -10.32 10.91 -22.43
C SER A 53 -11.52 11.24 -21.53
N VAL A 54 -11.92 10.31 -20.65
CA VAL A 54 -13.02 10.55 -19.69
C VAL A 54 -12.59 11.51 -18.57
N VAL A 55 -11.34 11.39 -18.09
CA VAL A 55 -10.77 12.30 -17.09
C VAL A 55 -10.65 13.72 -17.66
N MET A 56 -10.24 13.85 -18.92
CA MET A 56 -10.16 15.14 -19.62
C MET A 56 -11.54 15.82 -19.71
N ASP A 57 -12.60 15.05 -19.98
CA ASP A 57 -13.94 15.61 -20.18
C ASP A 57 -14.73 15.84 -18.87
N LYS A 58 -14.51 15.02 -17.82
CA LYS A 58 -15.40 14.98 -16.64
C LYS A 58 -14.70 15.08 -15.27
N GLY A 59 -13.37 15.23 -15.24
CA GLY A 59 -12.58 15.27 -14.00
C GLY A 59 -12.54 13.95 -13.23
N LEU A 60 -11.74 13.88 -12.16
CA LEU A 60 -11.49 12.63 -11.43
C LEU A 60 -12.68 12.15 -10.60
N VAL A 61 -13.52 13.08 -10.15
CA VAL A 61 -14.59 12.84 -9.16
C VAL A 61 -15.78 12.07 -9.76
N THR A 62 -15.96 12.11 -11.09
CA THR A 62 -17.11 11.49 -11.78
C THR A 62 -16.87 10.03 -12.19
N LEU A 63 -15.66 9.50 -11.95
CA LEU A 63 -15.31 8.14 -12.34
C LEU A 63 -15.89 7.10 -11.37
N SER A 64 -16.94 6.39 -11.79
CA SER A 64 -17.45 5.19 -11.10
C SER A 64 -16.67 3.95 -11.53
N LEU A 65 -15.51 3.74 -10.91
CA LEU A 65 -14.69 2.56 -11.15
C LEU A 65 -15.20 1.39 -10.27
N SER A 66 -15.88 0.43 -10.89
CA SER A 66 -16.50 -0.72 -10.21
C SER A 66 -15.55 -1.93 -10.07
N SER A 67 -14.37 -1.91 -10.69
CA SER A 67 -13.53 -3.10 -10.85
C SER A 67 -12.14 -2.94 -10.20
N HIS A 68 -11.77 -3.90 -9.34
CA HIS A 68 -10.44 -4.01 -8.71
C HIS A 68 -9.47 -4.89 -9.53
N LYS A 69 -9.85 -5.32 -10.75
CA LYS A 69 -9.07 -6.30 -11.51
C LYS A 69 -7.85 -5.71 -12.20
N HIS A 70 -7.81 -4.39 -12.40
CA HIS A 70 -6.84 -3.69 -13.23
C HIS A 70 -5.97 -2.76 -12.40
N THR A 71 -4.67 -2.71 -12.72
CA THR A 71 -3.69 -1.92 -11.94
C THR A 71 -3.98 -0.42 -12.05
N VAL A 72 -4.34 0.06 -13.25
CA VAL A 72 -4.70 1.46 -13.47
C VAL A 72 -5.96 1.86 -12.69
N GLU A 73 -6.98 1.01 -12.69
CA GLU A 73 -8.23 1.26 -11.95
C GLU A 73 -7.97 1.25 -10.43
N ARG A 74 -7.14 0.31 -9.94
CA ARG A 74 -6.79 0.23 -8.52
C ARG A 74 -5.98 1.45 -8.07
N PHE A 75 -5.04 1.92 -8.89
CA PHE A 75 -4.32 3.17 -8.65
C PHE A 75 -5.27 4.36 -8.54
N LEU A 76 -6.21 4.51 -9.48
CA LEU A 76 -7.14 5.64 -9.46
C LEU A 76 -8.14 5.59 -8.30
N ILE A 77 -8.60 4.39 -7.92
CA ILE A 77 -9.44 4.20 -6.72
C ILE A 77 -8.64 4.54 -5.46
N ALA A 78 -7.37 4.11 -5.37
CA ALA A 78 -6.50 4.43 -4.25
C ALA A 78 -6.25 5.95 -4.17
N LEU A 79 -6.01 6.60 -5.30
CA LEU A 79 -5.87 8.05 -5.38
C LEU A 79 -7.15 8.75 -4.93
N GLN A 80 -8.32 8.39 -5.47
CA GLN A 80 -9.61 8.93 -5.04
C GLN A 80 -9.85 8.75 -3.54
N ARG A 81 -9.48 7.60 -2.96
CA ARG A 81 -9.61 7.34 -1.53
C ARG A 81 -8.69 8.23 -0.70
N ILE A 82 -7.43 8.41 -1.10
CA ILE A 82 -6.49 9.29 -0.38
C ILE A 82 -6.95 10.74 -0.46
N THR A 83 -7.40 11.20 -1.64
CA THR A 83 -7.96 12.54 -1.82
C THR A 83 -9.27 12.72 -1.03
N ALA A 84 -10.10 11.68 -0.89
CA ALA A 84 -11.32 11.74 -0.08
C ALA A 84 -11.06 11.85 1.44
N VAL A 85 -9.92 11.35 1.91
CA VAL A 85 -9.51 11.36 3.34
C VAL A 85 -8.60 12.56 3.66
N ASN A 86 -8.40 13.49 2.72
CA ASN A 86 -7.50 14.65 2.85
C ASN A 86 -6.04 14.26 3.16
N GLY A 87 -5.58 13.09 2.68
CA GLY A 87 -4.16 12.76 2.71
C GLY A 87 -3.43 13.46 1.57
N HIS A 88 -2.16 13.82 1.74
CA HIS A 88 -1.29 14.22 0.63
C HIS A 88 -0.90 12.95 -0.16
N PRO A 89 -1.46 12.72 -1.36
CA PRO A 89 -1.10 11.55 -2.13
C PRO A 89 0.28 11.76 -2.73
N ASP A 90 1.25 11.00 -2.25
CA ASP A 90 2.52 10.82 -2.98
C ASP A 90 2.26 9.92 -4.18
N LEU A 91 1.99 10.56 -5.32
CA LEU A 91 1.65 9.91 -6.58
C LEU A 91 2.75 8.96 -7.04
N GLU A 92 4.02 9.32 -6.85
CA GLU A 92 5.17 8.51 -7.27
C GLU A 92 5.23 7.22 -6.45
N THR A 93 5.15 7.33 -5.12
CA THR A 93 5.13 6.16 -4.24
C THR A 93 3.92 5.26 -4.49
N LEU A 94 2.74 5.84 -4.75
CA LEU A 94 1.54 5.06 -5.03
C LEU A 94 1.64 4.30 -6.36
N VAL A 95 2.16 4.93 -7.41
CA VAL A 95 2.42 4.28 -8.69
C VAL A 95 3.43 3.13 -8.49
N ASP A 96 4.51 3.36 -7.77
CA ASP A 96 5.52 2.32 -7.55
C ASP A 96 4.97 1.10 -6.82
N VAL A 97 4.19 1.31 -5.75
CA VAL A 97 3.56 0.22 -4.99
C VAL A 97 2.58 -0.58 -5.85
N GLU A 98 1.80 0.10 -6.68
CA GLU A 98 0.78 -0.52 -7.52
C GLU A 98 1.37 -1.33 -8.68
N PHE A 99 2.45 -0.83 -9.28
CA PHE A 99 3.16 -1.47 -10.38
C PHE A 99 4.26 -2.44 -9.93
N ALA A 100 4.63 -2.47 -8.65
CA ALA A 100 5.63 -3.38 -8.09
C ALA A 100 5.37 -4.85 -8.46
N SER A 101 4.10 -5.26 -8.50
CA SER A 101 3.77 -6.64 -8.89
C SER A 101 4.09 -6.95 -10.35
N GLN A 102 3.96 -5.98 -11.25
CA GLN A 102 4.28 -6.17 -12.67
C GLN A 102 5.80 -6.17 -12.87
N HIS A 103 6.52 -5.29 -12.17
CA HIS A 103 7.98 -5.24 -12.21
C HIS A 103 8.60 -6.56 -11.70
N ARG A 104 8.07 -7.15 -10.62
CA ARG A 104 8.51 -8.48 -10.12
C ARG A 104 8.41 -9.59 -11.17
N ILE A 105 7.36 -9.60 -11.99
CA ILE A 105 7.18 -10.63 -13.03
C ILE A 105 8.20 -10.41 -14.15
N SER A 106 8.45 -9.17 -14.55
CA SER A 106 9.47 -8.83 -15.56
C SER A 106 10.87 -9.24 -15.09
N GLN A 107 11.20 -8.93 -13.82
CA GLN A 107 12.45 -9.38 -13.18
C GLN A 107 12.56 -10.91 -13.15
N PHE A 108 11.48 -11.62 -12.88
CA PHE A 108 11.46 -13.08 -12.89
C PHE A 108 11.81 -13.65 -14.28
N VAL A 109 11.29 -13.07 -15.37
CA VAL A 109 11.65 -13.47 -16.74
C VAL A 109 13.14 -13.24 -17.01
N SER A 110 13.69 -12.12 -16.55
CA SER A 110 15.12 -11.83 -16.65
C SER A 110 15.98 -12.85 -15.89
N LEU A 111 15.54 -13.26 -14.69
CA LEU A 111 16.20 -14.30 -13.91
C LEU A 111 16.17 -15.67 -14.61
N LEU A 112 15.05 -16.05 -15.24
CA LEU A 112 14.96 -17.26 -16.05
C LEU A 112 15.96 -17.23 -17.21
N GLY A 113 16.14 -16.07 -17.86
CA GLY A 113 17.15 -15.89 -18.90
C GLY A 113 18.57 -16.16 -18.40
N ASN A 114 18.92 -15.66 -17.21
CA ASN A 114 20.23 -15.91 -16.59
C ASN A 114 20.43 -17.39 -16.22
N LEU A 115 19.39 -18.05 -15.69
CA LEU A 115 19.43 -19.48 -15.37
C LEU A 115 19.54 -20.36 -16.63
N MET A 116 18.95 -19.94 -17.75
CA MET A 116 19.12 -20.66 -19.03
C MET A 116 20.57 -20.65 -19.52
N ILE A 117 21.29 -19.53 -19.32
CA ILE A 117 22.71 -19.44 -19.68
C ILE A 117 23.53 -20.42 -18.83
N THR A 118 23.29 -20.44 -17.51
CA THR A 118 24.01 -21.37 -16.63
C THR A 118 23.67 -22.82 -16.93
N LEU A 119 22.43 -23.12 -17.31
CA LEU A 119 22.03 -24.46 -17.75
C LEU A 119 22.72 -24.86 -19.07
N GLY A 120 22.90 -23.90 -19.98
CA GLY A 120 23.71 -24.09 -21.20
C GLY A 120 25.17 -24.43 -20.89
N LEU A 121 25.77 -23.76 -19.90
CA LEU A 121 27.11 -24.09 -19.39
C LEU A 121 27.17 -25.47 -18.72
N ILE A 122 26.14 -25.88 -17.97
CA ILE A 122 26.07 -27.25 -17.44
C ILE A 122 26.03 -28.27 -18.60
N GLY A 123 25.30 -27.97 -19.66
CA GLY A 123 25.29 -28.77 -20.88
C GLY A 123 26.68 -28.95 -21.51
N THR A 124 27.56 -27.94 -21.47
CA THR A 124 28.96 -28.12 -21.94
C THR A 124 29.73 -29.11 -21.12
N VAL A 125 29.62 -29.03 -19.79
CA VAL A 125 30.32 -29.94 -18.88
C VAL A 125 29.88 -31.37 -19.14
N LEU A 126 28.58 -31.60 -19.33
CA LEU A 126 28.05 -32.92 -19.66
C LEU A 126 28.52 -33.40 -21.05
N GLY A 127 28.47 -32.55 -22.08
CA GLY A 127 28.91 -32.93 -23.41
C GLY A 127 30.42 -33.17 -23.51
N MET A 128 31.23 -32.38 -22.79
CA MET A 128 32.67 -32.64 -22.64
C MET A 128 32.93 -33.96 -21.91
N THR A 129 32.15 -34.27 -20.87
CA THR A 129 32.24 -35.57 -20.17
C THR A 129 31.93 -36.74 -21.11
N MET A 130 30.88 -36.63 -21.92
CA MET A 130 30.55 -37.62 -22.95
C MET A 130 31.66 -37.76 -23.99
N THR A 131 32.25 -36.63 -24.39
CA THR A 131 33.38 -36.59 -25.33
C THR A 131 34.58 -37.37 -24.80
N MET A 132 34.95 -37.10 -23.55
CA MET A 132 36.06 -37.75 -22.84
C MET A 132 35.82 -39.26 -22.71
N ASN A 133 34.62 -39.67 -22.32
CA ASN A 133 34.26 -41.07 -22.16
C ASN A 133 34.26 -41.82 -23.50
N GLY A 134 33.74 -41.19 -24.57
CA GLY A 134 33.76 -41.76 -25.91
C GLY A 134 35.19 -41.95 -26.44
N LEU A 135 36.06 -40.96 -26.21
CA LEU A 135 37.47 -41.05 -26.62
C LEU A 135 38.23 -42.11 -25.81
N HIS A 136 37.98 -42.21 -24.50
CA HIS A 136 38.59 -43.23 -23.66
C HIS A 136 38.20 -44.64 -24.11
N SER A 137 36.91 -44.85 -24.46
CA SER A 137 36.43 -46.09 -25.04
C SER A 137 37.07 -46.39 -26.40
N ALA A 138 37.24 -45.39 -27.26
CA ALA A 138 37.89 -45.58 -28.56
C ALA A 138 39.38 -45.96 -28.42
N LEU A 139 40.08 -45.37 -27.45
CA LEU A 139 41.49 -45.66 -27.17
C LEU A 139 41.69 -47.06 -26.57
N GLY A 140 40.77 -47.53 -25.73
CA GLY A 140 40.81 -48.89 -25.17
C GLY A 140 40.65 -49.99 -26.21
N GLU A 141 40.01 -49.68 -27.34
CA GLU A 141 39.69 -50.62 -28.42
C GLU A 141 40.65 -50.50 -29.62
N LEU A 142 41.62 -49.60 -29.52
CA LEU A 142 42.61 -49.32 -30.56
C LEU A 142 43.46 -50.58 -30.84
N GLY A 143 43.29 -51.15 -32.03
CA GLY A 143 44.01 -52.35 -32.47
C GLY A 143 43.34 -53.68 -32.08
N VAL A 144 42.20 -53.65 -31.38
CA VAL A 144 41.43 -54.85 -31.00
C VAL A 144 40.18 -54.98 -31.87
N ASN A 145 39.34 -53.94 -31.89
CA ASN A 145 38.05 -53.99 -32.57
C ASN A 145 37.70 -52.66 -33.25
N GLN A 146 37.78 -52.65 -34.58
CA GLN A 146 37.59 -51.43 -35.38
C GLN A 146 36.15 -50.88 -35.28
N GLU A 147 35.17 -51.74 -35.07
CA GLU A 147 33.77 -51.33 -34.90
C GLU A 147 33.52 -50.61 -33.58
N LEU A 148 34.07 -51.11 -32.47
CA LEU A 148 33.98 -50.45 -31.16
C LEU A 148 34.77 -49.14 -31.12
N LEU A 149 35.90 -49.08 -31.82
CA LEU A 149 36.65 -47.83 -31.99
C LEU A 149 35.82 -46.76 -32.70
N LEU A 150 35.14 -47.11 -33.80
CA LEU A 150 34.24 -46.20 -34.50
C LEU A 150 33.04 -45.78 -33.62
N ALA A 151 32.52 -46.68 -32.80
CA ALA A 151 31.45 -46.38 -31.85
C ALA A 151 31.90 -45.39 -30.75
N GLY A 152 33.10 -45.55 -30.20
CA GLY A 152 33.69 -44.63 -29.23
C GLY A 152 33.92 -43.23 -29.82
N LEU A 153 34.46 -43.16 -31.04
CA LEU A 153 34.63 -41.88 -31.76
C LEU A 153 33.29 -41.21 -32.07
N ARG A 154 32.27 -41.96 -32.48
CA ARG A 154 30.92 -41.42 -32.73
C ARG A 154 30.31 -40.85 -31.45
N THR A 155 30.46 -41.56 -30.32
CA THR A 155 30.04 -41.08 -29.00
C THR A 155 30.78 -39.79 -28.64
N ALA A 156 32.09 -39.73 -28.91
CA ALA A 156 32.88 -38.55 -28.62
C ALA A 156 32.43 -37.33 -29.43
N MET A 157 32.21 -37.49 -30.73
CA MET A 157 31.68 -36.42 -31.59
C MET A 157 30.27 -35.99 -31.19
N ASN A 158 29.41 -36.93 -30.78
CA ASN A 158 28.08 -36.59 -30.28
C ASN A 158 28.14 -35.74 -29.01
N GLY A 159 29.03 -36.08 -28.06
CA GLY A 159 29.27 -35.28 -26.85
C GLY A 159 29.72 -33.84 -27.14
N MET A 160 30.55 -33.65 -28.16
CA MET A 160 30.96 -32.31 -28.58
C MET A 160 29.79 -31.53 -29.20
N GLY A 161 28.97 -32.20 -30.01
CA GLY A 161 27.77 -31.61 -30.61
C GLY A 161 26.73 -31.20 -29.57
N THR A 162 26.47 -32.02 -28.56
CA THR A 162 25.55 -31.68 -27.46
C THR A 162 26.05 -30.47 -26.68
N ALA A 163 27.33 -30.44 -26.29
CA ALA A 163 27.93 -29.30 -25.58
C ALA A 163 27.77 -27.98 -26.35
N PHE A 164 28.03 -28.00 -27.65
CA PHE A 164 27.89 -26.81 -28.49
C PHE A 164 26.43 -26.36 -28.58
N TYR A 165 25.51 -27.27 -28.87
CA TYR A 165 24.10 -26.92 -29.06
C TYR A 165 23.43 -26.45 -27.76
N THR A 166 23.67 -27.11 -26.62
CA THR A 166 23.09 -26.69 -25.33
C THR A 166 23.54 -25.28 -24.93
N THR A 167 24.79 -24.93 -25.20
CA THR A 167 25.32 -23.58 -24.94
C THR A 167 24.68 -22.55 -25.84
N LEU A 168 24.65 -22.84 -27.13
CA LEU A 168 24.04 -21.94 -28.11
C LEU A 168 22.56 -21.71 -27.77
N MET A 169 21.85 -22.78 -27.44
CA MET A 169 20.45 -22.74 -27.04
C MET A 169 20.25 -21.89 -25.78
N GLY A 170 21.04 -22.14 -24.71
CA GLY A 170 20.97 -21.35 -23.47
C GLY A 170 21.30 -19.87 -23.67
N ALA A 171 22.34 -19.56 -24.45
CA ALA A 171 22.78 -18.19 -24.72
C ALA A 171 21.80 -17.42 -25.60
N VAL A 172 21.29 -18.03 -26.68
CA VAL A 172 20.37 -17.36 -27.61
C VAL A 172 18.97 -17.23 -27.01
N LEU A 173 18.42 -18.33 -26.50
CA LEU A 173 17.05 -18.33 -25.97
C LEU A 173 16.96 -17.60 -24.63
N GLY A 174 17.91 -17.83 -23.72
CA GLY A 174 17.94 -17.18 -22.41
C GLY A 174 18.55 -15.79 -22.46
N GLY A 175 19.76 -15.68 -23.01
CA GLY A 175 20.56 -14.45 -22.94
C GLY A 175 20.11 -13.34 -23.88
N ILE A 176 19.52 -13.67 -25.02
CA ILE A 176 19.05 -12.68 -26.01
C ILE A 176 17.53 -12.57 -25.94
N LEU A 177 16.81 -13.65 -26.26
CA LEU A 177 15.35 -13.60 -26.45
C LEU A 177 14.59 -13.20 -25.18
N LEU A 178 14.74 -13.96 -24.09
CA LEU A 178 14.03 -13.64 -22.83
C LEU A 178 14.46 -12.28 -22.25
N ARG A 179 15.74 -11.91 -22.41
CA ARG A 179 16.24 -10.63 -21.94
C ARG A 179 15.64 -9.45 -22.72
N VAL A 180 15.48 -9.59 -24.05
CA VAL A 180 14.78 -8.60 -24.87
C VAL A 180 13.31 -8.48 -24.46
N PHE A 181 12.63 -9.60 -24.20
CA PHE A 181 11.24 -9.55 -23.73
C PHE A 181 11.10 -8.86 -22.37
N ALA A 182 11.99 -9.14 -21.41
CA ALA A 182 12.01 -8.46 -20.12
C ALA A 182 12.21 -6.94 -20.31
N TRP A 183 13.18 -6.55 -21.15
CA TRP A 183 13.45 -5.13 -21.44
C TRP A 183 12.26 -4.40 -22.09
N ILE A 184 11.62 -5.02 -23.09
CA ILE A 184 10.41 -4.45 -23.72
C ILE A 184 9.28 -4.27 -22.70
N THR A 185 9.13 -5.25 -21.81
CA THR A 185 8.08 -5.27 -20.80
C THR A 185 8.32 -4.19 -19.74
N ASP A 186 9.55 -4.03 -19.26
CA ASP A 186 9.94 -2.95 -18.34
C ASP A 186 9.72 -1.58 -18.98
N GLY A 187 10.14 -1.40 -20.23
CA GLY A 187 9.89 -0.16 -20.97
C GLY A 187 8.39 0.15 -21.10
N SER A 188 7.58 -0.88 -21.33
CA SER A 188 6.12 -0.76 -21.44
C SER A 188 5.45 -0.39 -20.10
N ILE A 189 5.96 -0.93 -18.98
CA ILE A 189 5.51 -0.60 -17.63
C ILE A 189 5.83 0.86 -17.33
N ASN A 190 7.09 1.27 -17.51
CA ASN A 190 7.54 2.64 -17.23
C ASN A 190 6.78 3.67 -18.08
N GLY A 191 6.54 3.37 -19.37
CA GLY A 191 5.74 4.24 -20.23
C GLY A 191 4.29 4.38 -19.77
N LEU A 192 3.71 3.31 -19.21
CA LEU A 192 2.35 3.36 -18.66
C LEU A 192 2.31 4.18 -17.36
N GLN A 193 3.31 4.02 -16.49
CA GLN A 193 3.46 4.82 -15.26
C GLN A 193 3.59 6.32 -15.59
N ASP A 194 4.45 6.68 -16.55
CA ASP A 194 4.67 8.07 -16.95
C ASP A 194 3.39 8.70 -17.53
N LEU A 195 2.68 8.00 -18.41
CA LEU A 195 1.41 8.48 -18.96
C LEU A 195 0.38 8.70 -17.84
N LEU A 196 0.26 7.74 -16.92
CA LEU A 196 -0.68 7.82 -15.81
C LEU A 196 -0.35 8.96 -14.85
N LEU A 197 0.93 9.15 -14.49
CA LEU A 197 1.38 10.29 -13.69
C LEU A 197 1.11 11.62 -14.39
N ARG A 198 1.43 11.71 -15.68
CA ARG A 198 1.18 12.89 -16.50
C ARG A 198 -0.31 13.24 -16.55
N THR A 199 -1.19 12.27 -16.80
CA THR A 199 -2.64 12.51 -16.80
C THR A 199 -3.11 12.99 -15.43
N CYS A 200 -2.60 12.42 -14.34
CA CYS A 200 -2.96 12.85 -12.98
C CYS A 200 -2.45 14.27 -12.67
N ILE A 201 -1.20 14.59 -13.00
CA ILE A 201 -0.63 15.92 -12.74
C ILE A 201 -1.31 16.98 -13.61
N VAL A 202 -1.62 16.69 -14.88
CA VAL A 202 -2.19 17.70 -15.78
C VAL A 202 -3.69 17.88 -15.53
N HIS A 203 -4.44 16.79 -15.39
CA HIS A 203 -5.91 16.84 -15.36
C HIS A 203 -6.48 16.69 -13.95
N ALA A 204 -5.79 16.00 -13.04
CA ALA A 204 -6.21 15.88 -11.64
C ALA A 204 -5.64 16.99 -10.75
N ALA A 205 -4.68 17.80 -11.19
CA ALA A 205 -4.10 18.85 -10.34
C ALA A 205 -5.13 19.89 -9.87
N ALA A 206 -6.18 20.17 -10.66
CA ALA A 206 -7.26 21.06 -10.22
C ALA A 206 -8.05 20.46 -9.05
N ASP A 207 -8.31 19.16 -9.09
CA ASP A 207 -9.00 18.41 -8.02
C ASP A 207 -8.06 18.19 -6.81
N LEU A 208 -6.76 18.01 -7.04
CA LEU A 208 -5.73 17.88 -5.99
C LEU A 208 -5.43 19.22 -5.29
N LYS A 209 -5.47 20.35 -6.01
CA LYS A 209 -5.13 21.69 -5.49
C LYS A 209 -6.29 22.39 -4.75
N ALA A 210 -7.47 21.77 -4.69
CA ALA A 210 -8.58 22.27 -3.88
C ALA A 210 -8.26 22.38 -2.36
N ASP A 211 -7.10 21.86 -1.94
CA ASP A 211 -6.44 21.95 -0.64
C ASP A 211 -6.65 23.29 0.09
N GLN A 212 -6.16 24.42 -0.44
CA GLN A 212 -6.17 25.68 0.30
C GLN A 212 -7.56 26.33 0.43
N THR A 213 -8.39 26.26 -0.60
CA THR A 213 -9.72 26.89 -0.56
C THR A 213 -10.73 26.05 0.21
N ARG A 214 -10.54 24.74 0.29
CA ARG A 214 -11.41 23.84 1.07
C ARG A 214 -11.07 23.89 2.55
N ASP A 215 -9.78 23.98 2.92
CA ASP A 215 -9.37 24.22 4.31
C ASP A 215 -9.85 25.56 4.83
N LEU A 216 -9.81 26.62 4.01
CA LEU A 216 -10.39 27.92 4.37
C LEU A 216 -11.91 27.80 4.65
N ARG A 217 -12.65 27.05 3.83
CA ARG A 217 -14.10 26.83 4.05
C ARG A 217 -14.39 25.99 5.30
N LEU A 218 -13.56 24.99 5.60
CA LEU A 218 -13.69 24.19 6.82
C LEU A 218 -13.37 25.03 8.06
N MET A 219 -12.37 25.90 7.96
CA MET A 219 -12.01 26.83 9.05
C MET A 219 -13.12 27.88 9.26
N GLU A 220 -13.70 28.42 8.20
CA GLU A 220 -14.84 29.34 8.26
C GLU A 220 -16.08 28.68 8.90
N ALA A 221 -16.39 27.44 8.52
CA ALA A 221 -17.47 26.68 9.15
C ALA A 221 -17.21 26.37 10.65
N GLN A 222 -15.96 26.13 11.03
CA GLN A 222 -15.59 25.97 12.45
C GLN A 222 -15.68 27.29 13.21
N VAL A 223 -15.29 28.41 12.60
CA VAL A 223 -15.43 29.76 13.19
C VAL A 223 -16.91 30.10 13.41
N ASP A 224 -17.78 29.81 12.43
CA ASP A 224 -19.23 30.00 12.56
C ASP A 224 -19.81 29.17 13.72
N GLN A 225 -19.38 27.91 13.82
CA GLN A 225 -19.82 27.03 14.92
C GLN A 225 -19.32 27.54 16.28
N LEU A 226 -18.10 28.08 16.32
CA LEU A 226 -17.51 28.66 17.53
C LEU A 226 -18.22 29.95 17.94
N GLU A 227 -18.62 30.78 16.96
CA GLU A 227 -19.44 31.97 17.19
C GLU A 227 -20.82 31.61 17.75
N GLN A 228 -21.48 30.60 17.19
CA GLN A 228 -22.75 30.10 17.71
C GLN A 228 -22.63 29.60 19.15
N ARG A 229 -21.57 28.84 19.47
CA ARG A 229 -21.30 28.38 20.84
C ARG A 229 -21.05 29.56 21.78
N PHE A 230 -20.31 30.57 21.36
CA PHE A 230 -20.11 31.79 22.14
C PHE A 230 -21.40 32.56 22.39
N ARG A 231 -22.29 32.66 21.40
CA ARG A 231 -23.60 33.30 21.57
C ARG A 231 -24.47 32.55 22.57
N LEU A 232 -24.51 31.21 22.48
CA LEU A 232 -25.23 30.38 23.44
C LEU A 232 -24.65 30.50 24.86
N LEU A 233 -23.32 30.51 25.00
CA LEU A 233 -22.66 30.71 26.28
C LEU A 233 -22.99 32.08 26.88
N ASN A 234 -23.00 33.14 26.07
CA ASN A 234 -23.29 34.49 26.53
C ASN A 234 -24.76 34.64 26.96
N LEU A 235 -25.70 34.04 26.21
CA LEU A 235 -27.12 33.94 26.60
C LEU A 235 -27.29 33.19 27.91
N ALA A 236 -26.61 32.05 28.08
CA ALA A 236 -26.66 31.28 29.32
C ALA A 236 -26.06 32.07 30.51
N MET A 237 -24.98 32.82 30.30
CA MET A 237 -24.43 33.70 31.34
C MET A 237 -25.35 34.86 31.70
N GLN A 238 -26.06 35.46 30.74
CA GLN A 238 -27.05 36.49 31.01
C GLN A 238 -28.23 35.94 31.82
N ALA A 239 -28.79 34.81 31.41
CA ALA A 239 -29.84 34.13 32.16
C ALA A 239 -29.38 33.75 33.58
N SER A 240 -28.16 33.24 33.73
CA SER A 240 -27.57 32.93 35.04
C SER A 240 -27.39 34.18 35.92
N ARG A 241 -27.03 35.33 35.34
CA ARG A 241 -26.96 36.60 36.09
C ARG A 241 -28.33 37.03 36.57
N GLU A 242 -29.35 36.89 35.73
CA GLU A 242 -30.74 37.26 36.08
C GLU A 242 -31.29 36.38 37.21
N GLU A 243 -31.08 35.07 37.15
CA GLU A 243 -31.40 34.13 38.24
C GLU A 243 -30.61 34.42 39.52
N MET A 244 -29.33 34.77 39.43
CA MET A 244 -28.54 35.19 40.60
C MET A 244 -29.07 36.48 41.23
N HIS A 245 -29.59 37.42 40.43
CA HIS A 245 -30.22 38.62 40.95
C HIS A 245 -31.51 38.28 41.69
N TYR A 246 -32.35 37.42 41.12
CA TYR A 246 -33.58 36.93 41.76
C TYR A 246 -33.28 36.23 43.10
N LEU A 247 -32.31 35.30 43.11
CA LEU A 247 -31.90 34.58 44.31
C LEU A 247 -31.34 35.52 45.38
N ARG A 248 -30.61 36.56 44.98
CA ARG A 248 -30.09 37.59 45.89
C ARG A 248 -31.21 38.41 46.51
N ASP A 249 -32.19 38.80 45.72
CA ASP A 249 -33.31 39.62 46.17
C ASP A 249 -34.25 38.79 47.09
N GLU A 250 -34.45 37.50 46.79
CA GLU A 250 -35.18 36.56 47.63
C GLU A 250 -34.44 36.26 48.95
N ALA A 251 -33.11 36.11 48.92
CA ALA A 251 -32.29 36.01 50.13
C ALA A 251 -32.38 37.27 51.01
N CYS A 252 -32.47 38.45 50.38
CA CYS A 252 -32.64 39.72 51.08
C CYS A 252 -34.03 39.81 51.74
N LEU A 253 -35.09 39.40 51.04
CA LEU A 253 -36.45 39.29 51.58
C LEU A 253 -36.53 38.29 52.74
N MET A 254 -35.90 37.13 52.61
CA MET A 254 -35.88 36.13 53.67
C MET A 254 -35.12 36.65 54.90
N HIS A 255 -34.05 37.42 54.69
CA HIS A 255 -33.31 38.07 55.77
C HIS A 255 -34.14 39.14 56.50
N THR A 256 -34.90 39.95 55.76
CA THR A 256 -35.78 40.97 56.36
C THR A 256 -37.00 40.36 57.04
N GLU A 257 -37.59 39.29 56.51
CA GLU A 257 -38.65 38.53 57.19
C GLU A 257 -38.13 37.87 58.47
N MET A 258 -36.93 37.28 58.46
CA MET A 258 -36.31 36.75 59.67
C MET A 258 -36.10 37.83 60.74
N LEU A 259 -35.71 39.04 60.34
CA LEU A 259 -35.59 40.18 61.25
C LEU A 259 -36.94 40.63 61.81
N ALA A 260 -37.99 40.70 60.97
CA ALA A 260 -39.34 41.05 61.41
C ALA A 260 -39.95 39.99 62.35
N MET A 261 -39.72 38.71 62.07
CA MET A 261 -40.09 37.61 62.97
C MET A 261 -39.30 37.65 64.29
N ALA A 262 -38.08 38.20 64.30
CA ALA A 262 -37.29 38.40 65.51
C ALA A 262 -37.76 39.60 66.36
N GLU A 263 -38.47 40.58 65.79
CA GLU A 263 -39.07 41.71 66.51
C GLU A 263 -40.45 41.38 67.12
N GLY A 264 -41.22 40.48 66.49
CA GLY A 264 -42.55 40.06 66.96
C GLY A 264 -42.59 38.86 67.93
N ASN A 265 -41.46 38.21 68.22
CA ASN A 265 -41.47 36.93 68.92
C ASN A 265 -41.72 37.08 70.45
N PRO A 266 -42.86 36.62 70.99
CA PRO A 266 -43.12 36.63 72.44
C PRO A 266 -42.08 35.82 73.23
N VAL A 267 -41.38 34.88 72.58
CA VAL A 267 -40.31 34.08 73.18
C VAL A 267 -39.11 34.96 73.58
N ARG A 268 -38.83 36.07 72.88
CA ARG A 268 -37.73 36.99 73.25
C ARG A 268 -38.09 37.87 74.45
N LYS A 269 -39.36 38.29 74.58
CA LYS A 269 -39.88 38.96 75.79
C LYS A 269 -39.87 38.01 76.99
N ILE A 270 -40.31 36.77 76.81
CA ILE A 270 -40.28 35.74 77.86
C ILE A 270 -38.84 35.39 78.25
N ALA A 271 -37.91 35.28 77.29
CA ALA A 271 -36.50 35.04 77.57
C ALA A 271 -35.81 36.22 78.28
N THR A 272 -36.17 37.47 77.95
CA THR A 272 -35.64 38.65 78.65
C THR A 272 -36.25 38.83 80.05
N GLU A 273 -37.52 38.48 80.24
CA GLU A 273 -38.16 38.42 81.56
C GLU A 273 -37.60 37.29 82.43
N HIS A 274 -37.37 36.09 81.86
CA HIS A 274 -36.69 34.99 82.55
C HIS A 274 -35.23 35.32 82.89
N ALA A 275 -34.50 36.03 82.03
CA ALA A 275 -33.15 36.50 82.33
C ALA A 275 -33.15 37.54 83.46
N ARG A 276 -34.13 38.46 83.48
CA ARG A 276 -34.31 39.41 84.61
C ARG A 276 -34.70 38.72 85.91
N TYR A 277 -35.58 37.71 85.84
CA TYR A 277 -36.00 36.92 87.01
C TYR A 277 -34.85 36.05 87.55
N ALA A 278 -34.04 35.44 86.68
CA ALA A 278 -32.85 34.70 87.07
C ALA A 278 -31.79 35.59 87.73
N LEU A 279 -31.70 36.86 87.32
CA LEU A 279 -30.84 37.88 87.94
C LEU A 279 -31.38 38.38 89.28
N SER A 280 -32.71 38.47 89.47
CA SER A 280 -33.31 38.95 90.72
C SER A 280 -33.45 37.87 91.80
N VAL A 281 -33.54 36.59 91.43
CA VAL A 281 -33.72 35.45 92.36
C VAL A 281 -32.39 34.86 92.87
N ARG A 282 -31.23 35.37 92.41
CA ARG A 282 -29.90 35.00 92.94
C ARG A 282 -29.09 36.21 93.42
N PRO A 283 -29.47 36.88 94.53
CA PRO A 283 -28.59 37.83 95.20
C PRO A 283 -27.50 37.06 95.96
N GLY A 284 -26.48 36.58 95.26
CA GLY A 284 -25.35 35.91 95.92
C GLY A 284 -24.43 35.06 95.05
N PHE A 285 -24.81 34.72 93.82
CA PHE A 285 -23.98 33.83 92.99
C PHE A 285 -22.70 34.53 92.48
N PHE A 286 -22.77 35.83 92.16
CA PHE A 286 -21.60 36.61 91.75
C PHE A 286 -20.62 36.96 92.89
N LYS A 287 -20.98 36.76 94.18
CA LYS A 287 -20.07 36.95 95.32
C LYS A 287 -19.21 35.72 95.66
N ARG A 288 -19.49 34.55 95.07
CA ARG A 288 -18.67 33.34 95.23
C ARG A 288 -17.71 33.08 94.06
N LEU A 289 -17.88 33.75 92.92
CA LEU A 289 -17.04 33.53 91.73
C LEU A 289 -15.88 34.53 91.56
N PHE A 290 -15.75 35.52 92.45
CA PHE A 290 -14.69 36.54 92.46
C PHE A 290 -13.99 36.69 93.83
N ARG A 291 -13.83 35.57 94.56
CA ARG A 291 -12.97 35.51 95.74
C ARG A 291 -12.11 34.25 95.70
N GLU A 292 -11.16 34.26 94.77
CA GLU A 292 -9.71 34.02 94.93
C GLU A 292 -9.02 34.31 93.61
#